data_AF-A0A3R7NXV7-F1
#
_entry.id   AF-A0A3R7NXV7-F1
#
_cell.length_a   1.000
_cell.length_b   1.000
_cell.length_c   1.000
_cell.angle_alpha   90.00
_cell.angle_beta   90.00
_cell.angle_gamma   90.00
#
_symmetry.space_group_name_H-M   'P 1'
#
loop_
_entity.id
_entity.type
_entity.pdbx_description
1 polymer ?
#
loop_
_entity_poly.entity_id
_entity_poly.type
_entity_poly.pdbx_seq_one_letter_code
_entity_poly.pdbx_strand_id
1 'polypeptide(L)'
;MTISIEKHPCFNDESRHTFGRIHLPVAPKCNIQCNYCNRKFDCLNENRPGVTSKVLTPHQALLYLDKAVKLSPNISVVGIAGPGDPFANPEETMETLRLVRKNYPDMLLCVATNGLNVLDYIDELKELQVSHVTLTINAIDPQIGAEIYAWVRHRKKMYRDTRAAEMLLHNQLEALKKLKASGITAKINAIIIPGINDRHIVDVARATAEMGADIFNCLPYYNTRETVFENIPEPHPELVTSIQRKTSQYLPQMKHCARCRADAVGIIGQDNSDALMKQLQEAATMPRKPDEHRPYVAVTSMEGVLINQHLGEADRFLIYSMPENSDRPVFVESREAPPAGGGSMRWEAVASQLSDCRALLVNGVGPSPEKVLKTSGIDVYTLDGVIEEGVSGIYTGKDMSQMSRISQMHACKTSCSGTGGGCG
;
A
#
# COMPACT_ATOMS: atom_id res chain seq x y z
N MET A 1 29.27 1.34 -0.64
CA MET A 1 29.28 2.73 -0.13
C MET A 1 28.08 2.86 0.78
N THR A 2 28.22 3.46 1.96
CA THR A 2 27.11 3.68 2.90
C THR A 2 26.43 5.00 2.53
N ILE A 3 25.12 4.99 2.29
CA ILE A 3 24.36 6.20 1.92
C ILE A 3 24.32 7.14 3.14
N SER A 4 24.71 8.41 2.96
CA SER A 4 24.66 9.40 4.03
C SER A 4 23.22 9.72 4.43
N ILE A 5 22.91 9.57 5.72
CA ILE A 5 21.58 9.86 6.31
C ILE A 5 21.35 11.34 6.58
N GLU A 6 22.36 12.20 6.41
CA GLU A 6 22.31 13.62 6.74
C GLU A 6 21.24 14.38 5.96
N LYS A 7 20.85 13.87 4.78
CA LYS A 7 19.82 14.49 3.93
C LYS A 7 18.39 14.13 4.35
N HIS A 8 18.20 13.27 5.35
CA HIS A 8 16.86 12.80 5.71
C HIS A 8 16.08 13.84 6.54
N PRO A 9 15.03 14.49 5.99
CA PRO A 9 14.37 15.63 6.63
C PRO A 9 13.61 15.26 7.91
N CYS A 10 13.18 14.01 8.06
CA CYS A 10 12.53 13.51 9.28
C CYS A 10 13.50 13.12 10.42
N PHE A 11 14.79 12.90 10.11
CA PHE A 11 15.76 12.34 11.06
C PHE A 11 16.94 13.29 11.32
N ASN A 12 17.16 14.28 10.44
CA ASN A 12 18.08 15.38 10.65
C ASN A 12 17.33 16.72 10.56
N ASP A 13 17.19 17.42 11.70
CA ASP A 13 16.46 18.69 11.81
C ASP A 13 17.06 19.79 10.91
N GLU A 14 18.38 19.77 10.69
CA GLU A 14 19.07 20.74 9.82
C GLU A 14 18.65 20.59 8.34
N SER A 15 18.31 19.37 7.94
CA SER A 15 17.96 19.05 6.55
C SER A 15 16.50 19.31 6.19
N ARG A 16 15.63 19.50 7.20
CA ARG A 16 14.17 19.52 7.03
C ARG A 16 13.64 20.61 6.10
N HIS A 17 14.37 21.72 5.99
CA HIS A 17 14.01 22.90 5.19
C HIS A 17 14.65 22.92 3.80
N THR A 18 15.62 22.02 3.55
CA THR A 18 16.40 21.99 2.31
C THR A 18 16.04 20.78 1.45
N PHE A 19 15.87 19.63 2.10
CA PHE A 19 15.67 18.36 1.42
C PHE A 19 14.22 17.89 1.49
N GLY A 20 13.69 17.53 0.33
CA GLY A 20 12.34 17.03 0.18
C GLY A 20 12.24 15.53 0.43
N ARG A 21 11.02 15.09 0.74
CA ARG A 21 10.60 13.69 0.73
C ARG A 21 9.43 13.49 -0.22
N ILE A 22 9.25 12.26 -0.67
CA ILE A 22 8.08 11.80 -1.41
C ILE A 22 7.58 10.49 -0.81
N HIS A 23 6.28 10.40 -0.56
CA HIS A 23 5.63 9.16 -0.15
C HIS A 23 4.94 8.51 -1.35
N LEU A 24 5.11 7.20 -1.49
CA LEU A 24 4.54 6.40 -2.57
C LEU A 24 3.36 5.57 -2.02
N PRO A 25 2.10 5.92 -2.35
CA PRO A 25 0.92 5.29 -1.78
C PRO A 25 0.60 3.93 -2.42
N VAL A 26 1.42 2.92 -2.13
CA VAL A 26 1.32 1.57 -2.72
C VAL A 26 0.71 0.52 -1.79
N ALA A 27 0.38 0.89 -0.55
CA ALA A 27 0.03 -0.06 0.51
C ALA A 27 -1.40 0.13 1.04
N PRO A 28 -2.47 -0.17 0.29
CA PRO A 28 -3.85 0.14 0.68
C PRO A 28 -4.42 -0.74 1.81
N LYS A 29 -4.04 -2.02 1.89
CA LYS A 29 -4.57 -2.94 2.91
C LYS A 29 -3.91 -2.70 4.25
N CYS A 30 -4.54 -3.19 5.32
CA CYS A 30 -3.95 -3.23 6.64
C CYS A 30 -4.40 -4.50 7.37
N ASN A 31 -3.62 -4.89 8.38
CA ASN A 31 -3.72 -6.15 9.11
C ASN A 31 -4.10 -5.98 10.59
N ILE A 32 -4.29 -4.75 11.08
CA ILE A 32 -4.81 -4.44 12.43
C ILE A 32 -5.87 -3.36 12.38
N GLN A 33 -6.83 -3.32 13.31
CA GLN A 33 -7.75 -2.20 13.45
C GLN A 33 -7.50 -1.45 14.76
N CYS A 34 -6.98 -0.24 14.65
CA CYS A 34 -6.90 0.68 15.78
C CYS A 34 -8.28 1.31 16.04
N ASN A 35 -8.64 1.49 17.29
CA ASN A 35 -9.92 2.10 17.70
C ASN A 35 -10.02 3.59 17.37
N TYR A 36 -8.89 4.25 17.08
CA TYR A 36 -8.84 5.62 16.54
C TYR A 36 -8.89 5.70 15.01
N CYS A 37 -8.86 4.59 14.27
CA CYS A 37 -8.69 4.61 12.81
C CYS A 37 -9.99 4.38 12.04
N ASN A 38 -10.25 5.20 11.02
CA ASN A 38 -11.29 4.98 10.02
C ASN A 38 -10.64 4.62 8.66
N ARG A 39 -11.02 3.48 8.09
CA ARG A 39 -10.44 2.92 6.84
C ARG A 39 -10.75 3.71 5.57
N LYS A 40 -11.67 4.67 5.66
CA LYS A 40 -11.95 5.62 4.56
C LYS A 40 -10.76 6.55 4.29
N PHE A 41 -9.86 6.68 5.26
CA PHE A 41 -8.71 7.57 5.23
C PHE A 41 -7.39 6.80 5.37
N ASP A 42 -6.30 7.48 5.02
CA ASP A 42 -4.93 7.03 5.20
C ASP A 42 -4.62 6.75 6.69
N CYS A 43 -3.65 5.88 6.91
CA CYS A 43 -3.29 5.34 8.22
C CYS A 43 -2.90 6.45 9.20
N LEU A 44 -3.65 6.59 10.30
CA LEU A 44 -3.40 7.64 11.31
C LEU A 44 -2.10 7.46 12.10
N ASN A 45 -1.42 6.33 11.97
CA ASN A 45 -0.13 6.09 12.64
C ASN A 45 0.99 6.98 12.10
N GLU A 46 0.95 7.30 10.81
CA GLU A 46 1.95 8.15 10.14
C GLU A 46 1.32 9.41 9.51
N ASN A 47 0.01 9.34 9.18
CA ASN A 47 -0.65 10.34 8.34
C ASN A 47 -1.53 11.33 9.11
N ARG A 48 -1.75 12.48 8.48
CA ARG A 48 -2.73 13.49 8.92
C ARG A 48 -4.15 12.90 8.84
N PRO A 49 -5.03 13.18 9.81
CA PRO A 49 -6.42 12.76 9.76
C PRO A 49 -7.18 13.28 8.52
N GLY A 50 -8.13 12.48 8.03
CA GLY A 50 -9.07 12.89 6.97
C GLY A 50 -8.50 12.90 5.55
N VAL A 51 -7.29 12.36 5.34
CA VAL A 51 -6.64 12.32 4.02
C VAL A 51 -6.92 10.98 3.35
N THR A 52 -7.20 10.99 2.05
CA THR A 52 -7.30 9.77 1.25
C THR A 52 -6.36 9.90 0.05
N SER A 53 -5.34 9.04 -0.02
CA SER A 53 -4.40 9.03 -1.13
C SER A 53 -4.90 8.16 -2.29
N LYS A 54 -4.58 8.55 -3.53
CA LYS A 54 -4.72 7.67 -4.70
C LYS A 54 -3.74 6.50 -4.56
N VAL A 55 -4.23 5.28 -4.74
CA VAL A 55 -3.37 4.09 -4.66
C VAL A 55 -2.66 3.88 -5.98
N LEU A 56 -1.35 3.67 -5.94
CA LEU A 56 -0.52 3.36 -7.10
C LEU A 56 -0.06 1.90 -7.07
N THR A 57 0.17 1.34 -8.24
CA THR A 57 1.00 0.14 -8.40
C THR A 57 2.49 0.49 -8.29
N PRO A 58 3.39 -0.48 -8.04
CA PRO A 58 4.83 -0.21 -7.94
C PRO A 58 5.43 0.52 -9.14
N HIS A 59 5.02 0.17 -10.37
CA HIS A 59 5.56 0.78 -11.58
C HIS A 59 4.95 2.17 -11.85
N GLN A 60 3.66 2.38 -11.54
CA GLN A 60 3.08 3.72 -11.53
C GLN A 60 3.74 4.64 -10.48
N ALA A 61 4.10 4.08 -9.31
CA ALA A 61 4.81 4.81 -8.27
C ALA A 61 6.23 5.22 -8.70
N LEU A 62 6.94 4.34 -9.43
CA LEU A 62 8.23 4.68 -10.05
C LEU A 62 8.06 5.80 -11.09
N LEU A 63 7.07 5.70 -11.98
CA LEU A 63 6.79 6.77 -12.95
C LEU A 63 6.48 8.10 -12.25
N TYR A 64 5.69 8.07 -11.18
CA TYR A 64 5.40 9.26 -10.37
C TYR A 64 6.68 9.86 -9.78
N LEU A 65 7.56 9.03 -9.20
CA LEU A 65 8.85 9.45 -8.68
C LEU A 65 9.71 10.12 -9.76
N ASP A 66 9.80 9.53 -10.96
CA ASP A 66 10.58 10.06 -12.07
C ASP A 66 10.13 11.48 -12.46
N LYS A 67 8.82 11.69 -12.49
CA LYS A 67 8.26 13.02 -12.79
C LYS A 67 8.47 13.98 -11.63
N ALA A 68 8.32 13.52 -10.39
CA ALA A 68 8.47 14.35 -9.19
C ALA A 68 9.91 14.85 -9.00
N VAL A 69 10.92 14.00 -9.17
CA VAL A 69 12.34 14.38 -9.03
C VAL A 69 12.76 15.39 -10.10
N LYS A 70 12.21 15.30 -11.32
CA LYS A 70 12.45 16.31 -12.37
C LYS A 70 11.88 17.68 -12.02
N LEU A 71 10.71 17.71 -11.37
CA LEU A 71 10.06 18.95 -10.93
C LEU A 71 10.67 19.51 -9.63
N SER A 72 11.13 18.64 -8.73
CA SER A 72 11.68 19.00 -7.43
C SER A 72 12.99 18.22 -7.18
N PRO A 73 14.13 18.67 -7.73
CA PRO A 73 15.41 17.97 -7.64
C PRO A 73 15.98 17.82 -6.23
N ASN A 74 15.43 18.56 -5.25
CA ASN A 74 15.79 18.48 -3.84
C ASN A 74 15.13 17.31 -3.09
N ILE A 75 14.25 16.53 -3.74
CA ILE A 75 13.74 15.27 -3.18
C ILE A 75 14.92 14.31 -2.99
N SER A 76 15.15 13.89 -1.76
CA SER A 76 16.26 12.99 -1.39
C SER A 76 15.81 11.73 -0.65
N VAL A 77 14.53 11.67 -0.26
CA VAL A 77 13.94 10.56 0.49
C VAL A 77 12.68 10.07 -0.18
N VAL A 78 12.60 8.75 -0.34
CA VAL A 78 11.38 8.03 -0.74
C VAL A 78 10.87 7.22 0.45
N GLY A 79 9.61 7.44 0.80
CA GLY A 79 8.93 6.76 1.90
C GLY A 79 7.73 5.93 1.43
N ILE A 80 7.43 4.82 2.13
CA ILE A 80 6.16 4.10 2.00
C ILE A 80 5.46 4.11 3.37
N ALA A 81 4.31 4.77 3.44
CA ALA A 81 3.63 5.08 4.71
C ALA A 81 2.12 4.78 4.71
N GLY A 82 1.57 4.18 3.65
CA GLY A 82 0.14 3.87 3.56
C GLY A 82 -0.37 3.77 2.12
N PRO A 83 -1.70 3.87 1.91
CA PRO A 83 -2.75 4.30 2.86
C PRO A 83 -3.04 3.41 4.08
N GLY A 84 -2.72 2.12 4.01
CA GLY A 84 -2.86 1.14 5.08
C GLY A 84 -1.53 0.86 5.80
N ASP A 85 -1.14 -0.41 5.87
CA ASP A 85 0.16 -0.84 6.40
C ASP A 85 1.02 -1.47 5.28
N PRO A 86 2.28 -1.05 5.11
CA PRO A 86 3.16 -1.60 4.07
C PRO A 86 3.30 -3.13 4.12
N PHE A 87 3.40 -3.74 5.31
CA PHE A 87 3.56 -5.19 5.44
C PHE A 87 2.24 -5.96 5.57
N ALA A 88 1.11 -5.28 5.37
CA ALA A 88 -0.13 -5.89 4.91
C ALA A 88 -0.23 -5.95 3.36
N ASN A 89 0.69 -5.27 2.65
CA ASN A 89 0.86 -5.25 1.19
C ASN A 89 2.34 -5.51 0.84
N PRO A 90 2.93 -6.63 1.31
CA PRO A 90 4.37 -6.84 1.20
C PRO A 90 4.84 -6.98 -0.25
N GLU A 91 4.04 -7.59 -1.12
CA GLU A 91 4.35 -7.74 -2.55
C GLU A 91 4.56 -6.35 -3.19
N GLU A 92 3.58 -5.46 -3.03
CA GLU A 92 3.63 -4.10 -3.61
C GLU A 92 4.69 -3.21 -2.95
N THR A 93 4.85 -3.32 -1.63
CA THR A 93 5.83 -2.53 -0.87
C THR A 93 7.26 -2.89 -1.27
N MET A 94 7.62 -4.17 -1.23
CA MET A 94 8.98 -4.61 -1.54
C MET A 94 9.32 -4.38 -3.00
N GLU A 95 8.38 -4.63 -3.92
CA GLU A 95 8.60 -4.35 -5.34
C GLU A 95 8.87 -2.86 -5.60
N THR A 96 8.11 -1.98 -4.96
CA THR A 96 8.34 -0.53 -5.06
C THR A 96 9.74 -0.16 -4.56
N LEU A 97 10.18 -0.69 -3.42
CA LEU A 97 11.51 -0.42 -2.88
C LEU A 97 12.63 -0.94 -3.79
N ARG A 98 12.47 -2.14 -4.38
CA ARG A 98 13.42 -2.70 -5.37
C ARG A 98 13.54 -1.81 -6.59
N LEU A 99 12.41 -1.40 -7.16
CA LEU A 99 12.36 -0.51 -8.33
C LEU A 99 13.03 0.83 -8.04
N VAL A 100 12.74 1.44 -6.89
CA VAL A 100 13.36 2.71 -6.50
C VAL A 100 14.86 2.53 -6.29
N ARG A 101 15.31 1.51 -5.55
CA ARG A 101 16.75 1.27 -5.34
C ARG A 101 17.49 1.04 -6.66
N LYS A 102 16.89 0.31 -7.60
CA LYS A 102 17.47 0.05 -8.93
C LYS A 102 17.66 1.33 -9.75
N ASN A 103 16.67 2.24 -9.75
CA ASN A 103 16.68 3.43 -10.60
C ASN A 103 17.27 4.68 -9.92
N TYR A 104 17.21 4.73 -8.59
CA TYR A 104 17.69 5.83 -7.75
C TYR A 104 18.59 5.29 -6.62
N PRO A 105 19.80 4.80 -6.95
CA PRO A 105 20.67 4.12 -6.00
C PRO A 105 21.13 4.98 -4.83
N ASP A 106 21.12 6.32 -4.97
CA ASP A 106 21.53 7.26 -3.92
C ASP A 106 20.37 7.76 -3.06
N MET A 107 19.12 7.39 -3.40
CA MET A 107 17.95 7.84 -2.66
C MET A 107 17.88 7.16 -1.29
N LEU A 108 17.54 7.94 -0.27
CA LEU A 108 17.26 7.39 1.06
C LEU A 108 15.87 6.75 1.03
N LEU A 109 15.79 5.49 1.45
CA LEU A 109 14.53 4.76 1.56
C LEU A 109 14.09 4.69 3.02
N CYS A 110 12.80 4.87 3.26
CA CYS A 110 12.18 4.63 4.56
C CYS A 110 10.79 3.99 4.45
N VAL A 111 10.39 3.29 5.51
CA VAL A 111 9.06 2.64 5.58
C VAL A 111 8.46 2.87 6.98
N ALA A 112 7.16 3.13 7.05
CA ALA A 112 6.42 3.23 8.31
C ALA A 112 5.38 2.12 8.42
N THR A 113 5.41 1.36 9.51
CA THR A 113 4.55 0.19 9.73
C THR A 113 4.05 0.11 11.17
N ASN A 114 2.93 -0.60 11.36
CA ASN A 114 2.48 -1.02 12.68
C ASN A 114 3.35 -2.14 13.29
N GLY A 115 4.24 -2.77 12.52
CA GLY A 115 5.22 -3.73 13.02
C GLY A 115 4.75 -5.19 13.10
N LEU A 116 3.50 -5.51 12.76
CA LEU A 116 2.98 -6.89 12.88
C LEU A 116 3.69 -7.89 11.96
N ASN A 117 3.99 -7.50 10.72
CA ASN A 117 4.42 -8.41 9.65
C ASN A 117 5.79 -8.06 9.05
N VAL A 118 6.50 -7.06 9.57
CA VAL A 118 7.76 -6.59 8.96
C VAL A 118 8.92 -7.56 9.17
N LEU A 119 8.87 -8.40 10.21
CA LEU A 119 9.98 -9.23 10.67
C LEU A 119 10.62 -10.09 9.56
N ASP A 120 9.79 -10.70 8.72
CA ASP A 120 10.21 -11.59 7.62
C ASP A 120 10.93 -10.83 6.48
N TYR A 121 10.78 -9.51 6.41
CA TYR A 121 11.30 -8.66 5.33
C TYR A 121 12.52 -7.85 5.73
N ILE A 122 12.91 -7.83 7.02
CA ILE A 122 14.00 -6.97 7.52
C ILE A 122 15.35 -7.26 6.83
N ASP A 123 15.62 -8.52 6.48
CA ASP A 123 16.87 -8.88 5.80
C ASP A 123 16.91 -8.27 4.39
N GLU A 124 15.80 -8.36 3.66
CA GLU A 124 15.68 -7.72 2.34
C GLU A 124 15.67 -6.18 2.45
N LEU A 125 15.04 -5.59 3.47
CA LEU A 125 15.13 -4.14 3.71
C LEU A 125 16.59 -3.69 3.91
N LYS A 126 17.40 -4.49 4.60
CA LYS A 126 18.84 -4.24 4.79
C LYS A 126 19.59 -4.34 3.46
N GLU A 127 19.31 -5.35 2.65
CA GLU A 127 19.91 -5.51 1.31
C GLU A 127 19.57 -4.32 0.40
N LEU A 128 18.33 -3.84 0.46
CA LEU A 128 17.85 -2.65 -0.23
C LEU A 128 18.36 -1.34 0.38
N GLN A 129 19.18 -1.40 1.43
CA GLN A 129 19.72 -0.24 2.14
C GLN A 129 18.62 0.73 2.58
N VAL A 130 17.51 0.18 3.08
CA VAL A 130 16.48 0.98 3.73
C VAL A 130 17.09 1.59 4.98
N SER A 131 17.14 2.91 5.00
CA SER A 131 17.87 3.67 6.02
C SER A 131 17.11 3.73 7.34
N HIS A 132 15.78 3.84 7.26
CA HIS A 132 14.93 4.07 8.42
C HIS A 132 13.65 3.24 8.34
N VAL A 133 13.29 2.61 9.45
CA VAL A 133 11.98 1.98 9.63
C VAL A 133 11.30 2.59 10.85
N THR A 134 10.07 3.07 10.64
CA THR A 134 9.23 3.56 11.73
C THR A 134 8.28 2.45 12.17
N LEU A 135 8.32 2.09 13.45
CA LEU A 135 7.36 1.20 14.12
C LEU A 135 6.38 2.04 14.94
N THR A 136 5.08 1.76 14.83
CA THR A 136 4.09 2.39 15.72
C THR A 136 3.76 1.48 16.89
N ILE A 137 4.27 1.82 18.08
CA ILE A 137 4.08 1.05 19.31
C ILE A 137 3.39 1.96 20.33
N ASN A 138 2.09 1.72 20.57
CA ASN A 138 1.30 2.59 21.45
C ASN A 138 1.22 2.09 22.91
N ALA A 139 1.62 0.84 23.17
CA ALA A 139 1.59 0.23 24.50
C ALA A 139 2.62 -0.89 24.63
N ILE A 140 3.24 -1.01 25.80
CA ILE A 140 4.08 -2.16 26.24
C ILE A 140 3.32 -3.09 27.22
N ASP A 141 2.08 -2.73 27.56
CA ASP A 141 1.18 -3.51 28.41
C ASP A 141 0.03 -4.01 27.52
N PRO A 142 -0.17 -5.32 27.36
CA PRO A 142 -1.25 -5.86 26.54
C PRO A 142 -2.66 -5.47 26.99
N GLN A 143 -2.89 -5.15 28.27
CA GLN A 143 -4.21 -4.69 28.74
C GLN A 143 -4.53 -3.32 28.15
N ILE A 144 -3.59 -2.38 28.23
CA ILE A 144 -3.71 -1.05 27.59
C ILE A 144 -3.79 -1.22 26.06
N GLY A 145 -2.98 -2.13 25.49
CA GLY A 145 -3.04 -2.43 24.07
C GLY A 145 -4.42 -2.95 23.61
N ALA A 146 -5.11 -3.74 24.43
CA ALA A 146 -6.43 -4.28 24.12
C ALA A 146 -7.49 -3.18 23.99
N GLU A 147 -7.33 -2.08 24.74
CA GLU A 147 -8.19 -0.90 24.61
C GLU A 147 -7.93 -0.16 23.29
N ILE A 148 -6.70 -0.19 22.78
CA ILE A 148 -6.29 0.55 21.58
C ILE A 148 -6.62 -0.20 20.28
N TYR A 149 -6.51 -1.54 20.27
CA TYR A 149 -6.63 -2.35 19.06
C TYR A 149 -7.86 -3.27 19.10
N ALA A 150 -8.85 -3.02 18.24
CA ALA A 150 -10.06 -3.82 18.15
C ALA A 150 -9.80 -5.27 17.72
N TRP A 151 -8.90 -5.45 16.75
CA TRP A 151 -8.51 -6.76 16.25
C TRP A 151 -7.16 -6.72 15.53
N VAL A 152 -6.50 -7.88 15.48
CA VAL A 152 -5.26 -8.13 14.75
C VAL A 152 -5.45 -9.36 13.87
N ARG A 153 -5.19 -9.25 12.58
CA ARG A 153 -5.22 -10.35 11.62
C ARG A 153 -3.81 -10.75 11.26
N HIS A 154 -3.31 -11.79 11.92
CA HIS A 154 -2.01 -12.36 11.62
C HIS A 154 -2.18 -13.70 10.89
N ARG A 155 -1.55 -13.81 9.71
CA ARG A 155 -1.76 -14.92 8.77
C ARG A 155 -3.26 -15.09 8.44
N LYS A 156 -3.80 -16.30 8.53
CA LYS A 156 -5.22 -16.61 8.26
C LYS A 156 -6.11 -16.53 9.52
N LYS A 157 -5.58 -16.05 10.66
CA LYS A 157 -6.29 -16.00 11.94
C LYS A 157 -6.55 -14.56 12.40
N MET A 158 -7.70 -14.35 13.02
CA MET A 158 -8.09 -13.08 13.62
C MET A 158 -8.04 -13.22 15.15
N TYR A 159 -7.38 -12.28 15.80
CA TYR A 159 -7.23 -12.16 17.24
C TYR A 159 -7.98 -10.90 17.71
N ARG A 160 -8.50 -10.92 18.93
CA ARG A 160 -9.19 -9.79 19.60
C ARG A 160 -8.69 -9.64 21.03
N ASP A 161 -9.05 -8.52 21.64
CA ASP A 161 -8.80 -8.20 23.06
C ASP A 161 -7.30 -8.32 23.41
N THR A 162 -6.98 -8.72 24.64
CA THR A 162 -5.61 -8.87 25.13
C THR A 162 -4.76 -9.79 24.25
N ARG A 163 -5.34 -10.85 23.66
CA ARG A 163 -4.61 -11.74 22.75
C ARG A 163 -4.16 -11.05 21.46
N ALA A 164 -4.96 -10.10 20.96
CA ALA A 164 -4.56 -9.28 19.81
C ALA A 164 -3.40 -8.37 20.18
N ALA A 165 -3.49 -7.72 21.34
CA ALA A 165 -2.45 -6.84 21.84
C ALA A 165 -1.12 -7.59 22.11
N GLU A 166 -1.17 -8.75 22.75
CA GLU A 166 -0.01 -9.62 22.98
C GLU A 166 0.66 -10.02 21.66
N MET A 167 -0.14 -10.47 20.68
CA MET A 167 0.35 -10.87 19.36
C MET A 167 1.05 -9.71 18.65
N LEU A 168 0.41 -8.53 18.61
CA LEU A 168 0.98 -7.36 17.97
C LEU A 168 2.26 -6.91 18.67
N LEU A 169 2.22 -6.80 20.00
CA LEU A 169 3.37 -6.35 20.78
C LEU A 169 4.56 -7.28 20.62
N HIS A 170 4.34 -8.60 20.70
CA HIS A 170 5.40 -9.58 20.49
C HIS A 170 6.10 -9.38 19.14
N ASN A 171 5.34 -9.26 18.04
CA ASN A 171 5.91 -9.06 16.72
C ASN A 171 6.61 -7.69 16.57
N GLN A 172 6.06 -6.63 17.15
CA GLN A 172 6.67 -5.30 17.16
C GLN A 172 8.04 -5.29 17.85
N LEU A 173 8.15 -5.94 19.01
CA LEU A 173 9.39 -5.99 19.78
C LEU A 173 10.45 -6.88 19.10
N GLU A 174 10.05 -8.01 18.53
CA GLU A 174 10.96 -8.85 17.74
C GLU A 174 11.44 -8.12 16.47
N ALA A 175 10.56 -7.39 15.80
CA ALA A 175 10.93 -6.53 14.68
C ALA A 175 11.94 -5.46 15.09
N LEU A 176 11.73 -4.77 16.23
CA LEU A 176 12.66 -3.76 16.74
C LEU A 176 14.05 -4.35 16.99
N LYS A 177 14.15 -5.50 17.65
CA LYS A 177 15.43 -6.20 17.88
C LYS A 177 16.13 -6.52 16.57
N LYS A 178 15.41 -7.07 15.59
CA LYS A 178 15.98 -7.46 14.29
C LYS A 178 16.40 -6.23 13.47
N LEU A 179 15.63 -5.15 13.49
CA LEU A 179 16.02 -3.87 12.85
C LEU A 179 17.36 -3.36 13.40
N LYS A 180 17.50 -3.37 14.74
CA LYS A 180 18.74 -2.93 15.39
C LYS A 180 19.92 -3.83 15.04
N ALA A 181 19.74 -5.15 15.07
CA ALA A 181 20.76 -6.11 14.67
C ALA A 181 21.16 -5.97 13.19
N SER A 182 20.23 -5.53 12.34
CA SER A 182 20.46 -5.25 10.92
C SER A 182 21.13 -3.90 10.64
N GLY A 183 21.29 -3.05 11.65
CA GLY A 183 21.88 -1.71 11.50
C GLY A 183 20.94 -0.70 10.83
N ILE A 184 19.64 -0.96 10.81
CA ILE A 184 18.62 -0.05 10.30
C ILE A 184 18.17 0.85 11.44
N THR A 185 18.11 2.17 11.20
CA THR A 185 17.63 3.12 12.20
C THR A 185 16.15 2.88 12.49
N ALA A 186 15.83 2.60 13.75
CA ALA A 186 14.47 2.33 14.20
C ALA A 186 13.87 3.55 14.90
N LYS A 187 12.81 4.11 14.31
CA LYS A 187 11.99 5.17 14.92
C LYS A 187 10.74 4.58 15.52
N ILE A 188 10.39 4.98 16.73
CA ILE A 188 9.13 4.60 17.36
C ILE A 188 8.16 5.78 17.31
N ASN A 189 7.00 5.59 16.67
CA ASN A 189 5.87 6.47 16.86
C ASN A 189 4.99 5.93 17.98
N ALA A 190 4.47 6.83 18.82
CA ALA A 190 3.43 6.51 19.80
C ALA A 190 2.37 7.61 19.83
N ILE A 191 1.11 7.23 19.67
CA ILE A 191 -0.03 8.15 19.73
C ILE A 191 -0.46 8.33 21.18
N ILE A 192 -0.47 9.58 21.66
CA ILE A 192 -0.94 9.96 23.00
C ILE A 192 -2.47 10.01 22.98
N ILE A 193 -3.12 9.06 23.64
CA ILE A 193 -4.57 8.92 23.72
C ILE A 193 -4.99 9.21 25.18
N PRO A 194 -5.63 10.37 25.45
CA PRO A 194 -6.03 10.76 26.80
C PRO A 194 -6.89 9.71 27.49
N GLY A 195 -6.54 9.41 28.75
CA GLY A 195 -7.25 8.44 29.58
C GLY A 195 -7.01 6.96 29.24
N ILE A 196 -6.25 6.65 28.18
CA ILE A 196 -5.92 5.26 27.81
C ILE A 196 -4.43 4.99 28.02
N ASN A 197 -3.55 5.70 27.30
CA ASN A 197 -2.10 5.44 27.35
C ASN A 197 -1.25 6.69 27.67
N ASP A 198 -1.86 7.84 27.92
CA ASP A 198 -1.18 9.11 28.21
C ASP A 198 -0.19 9.03 29.40
N ARG A 199 -0.48 8.17 30.39
CA ARG A 199 0.44 7.86 31.51
C ARG A 199 1.46 6.77 31.19
N HIS A 200 1.19 5.95 30.18
CA HIS A 200 1.96 4.76 29.78
C HIS A 200 3.03 5.04 28.71
N ILE A 201 2.90 6.11 27.93
CA ILE A 201 3.85 6.44 26.86
C ILE A 201 5.31 6.53 27.35
N VAL A 202 5.53 6.94 28.61
CA VAL A 202 6.88 6.99 29.21
C VAL A 202 7.47 5.58 29.36
N ASP A 203 6.66 4.58 29.74
CA ASP A 203 7.09 3.19 29.83
C ASP A 203 7.37 2.60 28.44
N VAL A 204 6.59 2.98 27.43
CA VAL A 204 6.86 2.61 26.03
C VAL A 204 8.21 3.17 25.57
N ALA A 205 8.49 4.45 25.84
CA ALA A 205 9.77 5.07 25.50
C ALA A 205 10.95 4.40 26.20
N ARG A 206 10.83 4.13 27.50
CA ARG A 206 11.85 3.41 28.28
C ARG A 206 12.11 2.01 27.73
N ALA A 207 11.07 1.19 27.57
CA ALA A 207 11.21 -0.19 27.10
C ALA A 207 11.80 -0.27 25.69
N THR A 208 11.35 0.59 24.77
CA THR A 208 11.89 0.60 23.39
C THR A 208 13.32 1.14 23.33
N ALA A 209 13.72 2.05 24.22
CA ALA A 209 15.10 2.50 24.36
C ALA A 209 16.03 1.37 24.82
N GLU A 210 15.62 0.61 25.84
CA GLU A 210 16.36 -0.57 26.34
C GLU A 210 16.56 -1.64 25.25
N MET A 211 15.67 -1.67 24.26
CA MET A 211 15.72 -2.59 23.12
C MET A 211 16.46 -2.01 21.90
N GLY A 212 16.98 -0.78 22.00
CA GLY A 212 17.87 -0.19 21.00
C GLY A 212 17.17 0.62 19.91
N ALA A 213 15.94 1.10 20.14
CA ALA A 213 15.37 2.15 19.29
C ALA A 213 16.26 3.40 19.26
N ASP A 214 16.25 4.15 18.15
CA ASP A 214 17.16 5.27 17.94
C ASP A 214 16.46 6.63 18.12
N ILE A 215 15.19 6.71 17.73
CA ILE A 215 14.37 7.94 17.82
C ILE A 215 12.97 7.59 18.32
N PHE A 216 12.38 8.49 19.11
CA PHE A 216 11.01 8.38 19.55
C PHE A 216 10.20 9.60 19.12
N ASN A 217 8.93 9.40 18.78
CA ASN A 217 8.05 10.44 18.27
C ASN A 217 6.66 10.29 18.91
N CYS A 218 6.43 11.07 19.97
CA CYS A 218 5.12 11.16 20.61
C CYS A 218 4.21 12.10 19.81
N LEU A 219 3.12 11.56 19.27
CA LEU A 219 2.15 12.29 18.45
C LEU A 219 0.84 12.47 19.22
N PRO A 220 0.16 13.63 19.13
CA PRO A 220 -1.16 13.79 19.73
C PRO A 220 -2.19 12.92 19.00
N TYR A 221 -3.12 12.33 19.75
CA TYR A 221 -4.37 11.83 19.18
C TYR A 221 -5.18 12.98 18.56
N TYR A 222 -5.77 12.75 17.40
CA TYR A 222 -6.75 13.66 16.80
C TYR A 222 -8.08 12.95 16.69
N ASN A 223 -9.12 13.70 17.02
CA ASN A 223 -10.47 13.17 17.00
C ASN A 223 -10.85 12.75 15.57
N THR A 224 -11.29 11.50 15.42
CA THR A 224 -11.71 10.97 14.11
C THR A 224 -13.14 10.45 14.24
N ARG A 225 -14.05 11.03 13.46
CA ARG A 225 -15.46 10.61 13.41
C ARG A 225 -15.62 9.20 12.89
N GLU A 226 -16.71 8.54 13.29
CA GLU A 226 -17.03 7.15 12.92
C GLU A 226 -15.95 6.16 13.39
N THR A 227 -15.35 6.42 14.55
CA THR A 227 -14.38 5.52 15.19
C THR A 227 -14.82 5.23 16.63
N VAL A 228 -14.31 4.15 17.21
CA VAL A 228 -14.59 3.81 18.61
C VAL A 228 -14.13 4.93 19.56
N PHE A 229 -13.06 5.65 19.19
CA PHE A 229 -12.50 6.75 19.98
C PHE A 229 -13.06 8.13 19.61
N GLU A 230 -14.11 8.23 18.81
CA GLU A 230 -14.66 9.52 18.35
C GLU A 230 -15.14 10.44 19.49
N ASN A 231 -15.34 9.92 20.70
CA ASN A 231 -15.75 10.70 21.88
C ASN A 231 -14.59 10.98 22.85
N ILE A 232 -13.37 10.54 22.54
CA ILE A 232 -12.17 10.92 23.30
C ILE A 232 -11.76 12.33 22.85
N PRO A 233 -11.50 13.27 23.78
CA PRO A 233 -10.99 14.59 23.43
C PRO A 233 -9.52 14.51 22.96
N GLU A 234 -9.12 15.47 22.13
CA GLU A 234 -7.70 15.63 21.77
C GLU A 234 -6.88 16.03 23.00
N PRO A 235 -5.62 15.56 23.14
CA PRO A 235 -4.79 15.93 24.27
C PRO A 235 -4.47 17.43 24.24
N HIS A 236 -4.56 18.08 25.40
CA HIS A 236 -4.15 19.47 25.53
C HIS A 236 -2.66 19.64 25.14
N PRO A 237 -2.27 20.72 24.45
CA PRO A 237 -0.87 20.92 24.01
C PRO A 237 0.16 20.84 25.15
N GLU A 238 -0.21 21.27 26.36
CA GLU A 238 0.65 21.16 27.55
C GLU A 238 0.88 19.71 27.97
N LEU A 239 -0.14 18.84 27.86
CA LEU A 239 0.00 17.41 28.14
C LEU A 239 0.96 16.77 27.13
N VAL A 240 0.80 17.09 25.84
CA VAL A 240 1.67 16.62 24.76
C VAL A 240 3.12 17.02 25.03
N THR A 241 3.36 18.31 25.30
CA THR A 241 4.70 18.86 25.60
C THR A 241 5.31 18.21 26.84
N SER A 242 4.50 18.00 27.88
CA SER A 242 4.92 17.35 29.12
C SER A 242 5.35 15.89 28.88
N ILE A 243 4.59 15.12 28.11
CA ILE A 243 4.92 13.74 27.75
C ILE A 243 6.18 13.71 26.89
N GLN A 244 6.28 14.54 25.85
CA GLN A 244 7.46 14.63 24.98
C GLN A 244 8.73 14.95 25.78
N ARG A 245 8.65 15.85 26.77
CA ARG A 245 9.77 16.16 27.68
C ARG A 245 10.16 14.98 28.57
N LYS A 246 9.19 14.20 29.05
CA LYS A 246 9.47 13.00 29.86
C LYS A 246 10.11 11.90 29.01
N THR A 247 9.59 11.65 27.81
CA THR A 247 10.13 10.63 26.90
C THR A 247 11.49 11.02 26.34
N SER A 248 11.81 12.32 26.22
CA SER A 248 13.14 12.77 25.80
C SER A 248 14.28 12.42 26.75
N GLN A 249 13.96 11.97 27.97
CA GLN A 249 14.96 11.46 28.91
C GLN A 249 15.50 10.08 28.50
N TYR A 250 14.77 9.35 27.66
CA TYR A 250 15.12 8.00 27.21
C TYR A 250 15.63 7.98 25.77
N LEU A 251 14.96 8.69 24.86
CA LEU A 251 15.29 8.73 23.44
C LEU A 251 15.14 10.13 22.84
N PRO A 252 15.98 10.51 21.86
CA PRO A 252 15.81 11.73 21.08
C PRO A 252 14.38 11.85 20.53
N GLN A 253 13.75 13.01 20.72
CA GLN A 253 12.41 13.29 20.22
C GLN A 253 12.43 13.92 18.82
N MET A 254 11.59 13.43 17.92
CA MET A 254 11.32 14.10 16.64
C MET A 254 10.40 15.32 16.86
N LYS A 255 10.97 16.53 16.93
CA LYS A 255 10.22 17.76 17.25
C LYS A 255 9.48 18.40 16.06
N HIS A 256 9.83 18.03 14.83
CA HIS A 256 9.33 18.68 13.61
C HIS A 256 8.36 17.80 12.80
N CYS A 257 7.78 16.77 13.41
CA CYS A 257 6.84 15.91 12.73
C CYS A 257 5.56 16.67 12.35
N ALA A 258 5.30 16.82 11.06
CA ALA A 258 4.07 17.41 10.53
C ALA A 258 2.94 16.38 10.27
N ARG A 259 3.15 15.11 10.68
CA ARG A 259 2.29 13.95 10.34
C ARG A 259 1.98 13.90 8.84
N CYS A 260 3.02 13.65 8.05
CA CYS A 260 2.97 13.71 6.60
C CYS A 260 1.90 12.76 6.03
N ARG A 261 1.23 13.15 4.95
CA ARG A 261 0.25 12.32 4.21
C ARG A 261 0.91 11.09 3.55
N ALA A 262 0.12 10.08 3.14
CA ALA A 262 0.67 8.90 2.48
C ALA A 262 1.09 9.20 1.03
N ASP A 263 0.68 10.35 0.51
CA ASP A 263 1.05 10.97 -0.75
C ASP A 263 1.82 12.30 -0.53
N ALA A 264 2.44 12.50 0.64
CA ALA A 264 3.21 13.71 0.92
C ALA A 264 4.38 13.86 -0.06
N VAL A 265 4.57 15.07 -0.58
CA VAL A 265 5.68 15.38 -1.49
C VAL A 265 6.19 16.80 -1.26
N GLY A 266 7.52 16.97 -1.20
CA GLY A 266 8.18 18.27 -1.02
C GLY A 266 8.83 18.43 0.37
N ILE A 267 8.82 19.64 0.92
CA ILE A 267 9.49 20.04 2.18
C ILE A 267 8.56 19.91 3.41
N ILE A 268 9.10 19.50 4.57
CA ILE A 268 8.28 19.24 5.77
C ILE A 268 7.60 20.53 6.22
N GLY A 269 6.28 20.44 6.49
CA GLY A 269 5.48 21.58 6.92
C GLY A 269 4.92 22.44 5.78
N GLN A 270 5.29 22.17 4.51
CA GLN A 270 4.66 22.78 3.34
C GLN A 270 3.56 21.87 2.79
N ASP A 271 2.54 22.48 2.18
CA ASP A 271 1.53 21.76 1.43
C ASP A 271 2.11 21.16 0.14
N ASN A 272 1.51 20.08 -0.34
CA ASN A 272 1.92 19.45 -1.59
C ASN A 272 1.71 20.43 -2.76
N SER A 273 2.69 20.54 -3.65
CA SER A 273 2.55 21.32 -4.88
C SER A 273 1.45 20.75 -5.78
N ASP A 274 0.56 21.61 -6.29
CA ASP A 274 -0.47 21.23 -7.26
C ASP A 274 0.10 20.51 -8.49
N ALA A 275 1.28 20.95 -8.96
CA ALA A 275 1.96 20.33 -10.09
C ALA A 275 2.33 18.87 -9.79
N LEU A 276 2.84 18.59 -8.59
CA LEU A 276 3.21 17.25 -8.15
C LEU A 276 1.97 16.38 -7.89
N MET A 277 0.90 16.96 -7.34
CA MET A 277 -0.37 16.26 -7.17
C MET A 277 -1.01 15.87 -8.52
N LYS A 278 -0.88 16.72 -9.54
CA LYS A 278 -1.29 16.38 -10.90
C LYS A 278 -0.50 15.18 -11.45
N GLN A 279 0.81 15.12 -11.21
CA GLN A 279 1.63 13.98 -11.63
C GLN A 279 1.21 12.67 -10.93
N LEU A 280 0.84 12.73 -9.65
CA LEU A 280 0.29 11.57 -8.93
C LEU A 280 -1.01 11.09 -9.58
N GLN A 281 -1.93 12.00 -9.89
CA GLN A 281 -3.21 11.68 -10.52
C GLN A 281 -3.03 11.07 -11.91
N GLU A 282 -2.17 11.67 -12.74
CA GLU A 282 -1.83 11.13 -14.06
C GLU A 282 -1.19 9.73 -13.95
N ALA A 283 -0.27 9.52 -13.00
CA ALA A 283 0.35 8.20 -12.81
C ALA A 283 -0.68 7.14 -12.42
N ALA A 284 -1.69 7.49 -11.61
CA ALA A 284 -2.76 6.59 -11.20
C ALA A 284 -3.68 6.16 -12.37
N THR A 285 -3.74 6.93 -13.46
CA THR A 285 -4.54 6.60 -14.65
C THR A 285 -3.77 5.81 -15.71
N MET A 286 -2.45 5.69 -15.57
CA MET A 286 -1.63 4.92 -16.51
C MET A 286 -1.88 3.40 -16.34
N PRO A 287 -1.52 2.56 -17.32
CA PRO A 287 -1.52 1.10 -17.14
C PRO A 287 -0.70 0.67 -15.91
N ARG A 288 -0.97 -0.53 -15.36
CA ARG A 288 -0.25 -1.04 -14.15
C ARG A 288 1.26 -1.07 -14.30
N LYS A 289 1.76 -1.29 -15.52
CA LYS A 289 3.19 -1.32 -15.88
C LYS A 289 3.45 -0.37 -17.05
N PRO A 290 3.53 0.94 -16.79
CA PRO A 290 3.62 1.95 -17.85
C PRO A 290 4.98 1.95 -18.56
N ASP A 291 6.00 1.33 -17.97
CA ASP A 291 7.35 1.14 -18.51
C ASP A 291 7.46 -0.06 -19.46
N GLU A 292 6.49 -0.99 -19.44
CA GLU A 292 6.43 -2.11 -20.37
C GLU A 292 5.55 -1.77 -21.59
N HIS A 293 6.05 -2.06 -22.79
CA HIS A 293 5.24 -1.93 -23.99
C HIS A 293 4.23 -3.08 -24.08
N ARG A 294 3.03 -2.85 -23.54
CA ARG A 294 1.90 -3.78 -23.60
C ARG A 294 0.82 -3.23 -24.53
N PRO A 295 0.95 -3.45 -25.86
CA PRO A 295 0.11 -2.78 -26.84
C PRO A 295 -1.26 -3.42 -26.98
N TYR A 296 -1.52 -4.58 -26.37
CA TYR A 296 -2.72 -5.37 -26.65
C TYR A 296 -3.74 -5.41 -25.51
N VAL A 297 -4.99 -5.71 -25.86
CA VAL A 297 -6.08 -6.07 -24.96
C VAL A 297 -6.58 -7.46 -25.34
N ALA A 298 -6.62 -8.36 -24.37
CA ALA A 298 -7.16 -9.70 -24.54
C ALA A 298 -8.65 -9.71 -24.17
N VAL A 299 -9.43 -10.57 -24.83
CA VAL A 299 -10.88 -10.67 -24.62
C VAL A 299 -11.31 -12.14 -24.65
N THR A 300 -12.20 -12.54 -23.74
CA THR A 300 -12.86 -13.85 -23.76
C THR A 300 -14.26 -13.72 -24.36
N SER A 301 -14.59 -14.59 -25.33
CA SER A 301 -15.85 -14.53 -26.08
C SER A 301 -16.22 -15.90 -26.63
N MET A 302 -17.50 -16.27 -26.53
CA MET A 302 -17.99 -17.54 -27.08
C MET A 302 -18.05 -17.51 -28.63
N GLU A 303 -18.53 -16.41 -29.20
CA GLU A 303 -18.78 -16.24 -30.63
C GLU A 303 -17.83 -15.24 -31.33
N GLY A 304 -17.05 -14.48 -30.57
CA GLY A 304 -16.11 -13.48 -31.08
C GLY A 304 -16.67 -12.08 -31.34
N VAL A 305 -17.87 -11.77 -30.81
CA VAL A 305 -18.52 -10.46 -30.97
C VAL A 305 -18.81 -9.79 -29.62
N LEU A 306 -19.20 -10.57 -28.61
CA LEU A 306 -19.56 -10.09 -27.29
C LEU A 306 -18.58 -10.54 -26.20
N ILE A 307 -18.44 -9.73 -25.16
CA ILE A 307 -17.71 -10.07 -23.93
C ILE A 307 -18.67 -10.88 -23.03
N ASN A 308 -18.81 -12.17 -23.32
CA ASN A 308 -19.84 -13.02 -22.72
C ASN A 308 -19.32 -14.34 -22.14
N GLN A 309 -18.01 -14.57 -22.15
CA GLN A 309 -17.40 -15.79 -21.65
C GLN A 309 -16.71 -15.57 -20.30
N HIS A 310 -16.88 -16.51 -19.38
CA HIS A 310 -16.19 -16.53 -18.09
C HIS A 310 -14.74 -17.00 -18.28
N LEU A 311 -13.77 -16.39 -17.58
CA LEU A 311 -12.35 -16.71 -17.74
C LEU A 311 -12.03 -18.20 -17.50
N GLY A 312 -12.73 -18.83 -16.55
CA GLY A 312 -12.57 -20.25 -16.24
C GLY A 312 -12.90 -21.19 -17.40
N GLU A 313 -13.85 -20.79 -18.26
CA GLU A 313 -14.39 -21.60 -19.35
C GLU A 313 -13.81 -21.19 -20.71
N ALA A 314 -13.00 -20.14 -20.74
CA ALA A 314 -12.35 -19.67 -21.96
C ALA A 314 -11.40 -20.73 -22.52
N ASP A 315 -11.61 -21.07 -23.79
CA ASP A 315 -10.79 -21.95 -24.62
C ASP A 315 -9.79 -21.17 -25.47
N ARG A 316 -10.01 -19.87 -25.64
CA ARG A 316 -9.11 -18.95 -26.34
C ARG A 316 -9.27 -17.50 -25.87
N PHE A 317 -8.25 -16.70 -26.17
CA PHE A 317 -8.25 -15.25 -26.03
C PHE A 317 -8.21 -14.60 -27.40
N LEU A 318 -9.05 -13.60 -27.61
CA LEU A 318 -9.02 -12.75 -28.79
C LEU A 318 -8.19 -11.51 -28.49
N ILE A 319 -7.15 -11.27 -29.29
CA ILE A 319 -6.17 -10.21 -29.03
C ILE A 319 -6.48 -9.04 -29.94
N TYR A 320 -6.64 -7.86 -29.35
CA TYR A 320 -6.92 -6.61 -30.05
C TYR A 320 -5.82 -5.58 -29.80
N SER A 321 -5.62 -4.71 -30.78
CA SER A 321 -4.77 -3.51 -30.69
C SER A 321 -5.56 -2.26 -31.06
N MET A 322 -5.05 -1.08 -30.69
CA MET A 322 -5.58 0.21 -31.14
C MET A 322 -4.45 1.01 -31.79
N PRO A 323 -4.39 1.06 -33.14
CA PRO A 323 -3.43 1.90 -33.84
C PRO A 323 -3.61 3.37 -33.48
N GLU A 324 -2.52 4.14 -33.40
CA GLU A 324 -2.53 5.56 -32.95
C GLU A 324 -3.45 6.48 -33.77
N ASN A 325 -3.74 6.13 -35.02
CA ASN A 325 -4.58 6.91 -35.95
C ASN A 325 -5.93 6.23 -36.27
N SER A 326 -6.37 5.29 -35.42
CA SER A 326 -7.65 4.59 -35.60
C SER A 326 -8.59 4.89 -34.45
N ASP A 327 -9.86 5.16 -34.77
CA ASP A 327 -10.95 5.23 -33.78
C ASP A 327 -11.56 3.85 -33.48
N ARG A 328 -11.02 2.79 -34.07
CA ARG A 328 -11.53 1.41 -33.90
C ARG A 328 -10.42 0.42 -33.57
N PRO A 329 -10.71 -0.54 -32.67
CA PRO A 329 -9.78 -1.60 -32.35
C PRO A 329 -9.67 -2.58 -33.52
N VAL A 330 -8.48 -3.13 -33.68
CA VAL A 330 -8.15 -4.10 -34.74
C VAL A 330 -7.89 -5.44 -34.09
N PHE A 331 -8.61 -6.47 -34.54
CA PHE A 331 -8.32 -7.86 -34.19
C PHE A 331 -6.95 -8.25 -34.76
N VAL A 332 -6.08 -8.76 -33.91
CA VAL A 332 -4.71 -9.14 -34.24
C VAL A 332 -4.62 -10.64 -34.48
N GLU A 333 -5.00 -11.43 -33.48
CA GLU A 333 -4.89 -12.89 -33.49
C GLU A 333 -5.76 -13.52 -32.40
N SER A 334 -5.82 -14.86 -32.39
CA SER A 334 -6.37 -15.63 -31.29
C SER A 334 -5.29 -16.52 -30.68
N ARG A 335 -5.28 -16.60 -29.34
CA ARG A 335 -4.35 -17.42 -28.56
C ARG A 335 -5.13 -18.48 -27.79
N GLU A 336 -4.78 -19.75 -27.94
CA GLU A 336 -5.46 -20.85 -27.21
C GLU A 336 -5.25 -20.71 -25.70
N ALA A 337 -6.32 -20.84 -24.92
CA ALA A 337 -6.20 -20.78 -23.47
C ALA A 337 -5.57 -22.08 -22.93
N PRO A 338 -4.77 -22.02 -21.86
CA PRO A 338 -4.30 -23.21 -21.18
C PRO A 338 -5.49 -24.07 -20.72
N PRO A 339 -5.39 -25.42 -20.81
CA PRO A 339 -6.48 -26.32 -20.49
C PRO A 339 -7.14 -26.03 -19.14
N ALA A 340 -8.45 -26.23 -19.05
CA ALA A 340 -9.17 -26.12 -17.78
C ALA A 340 -8.64 -27.12 -16.74
N GLY A 341 -8.75 -26.75 -15.46
CA GLY A 341 -8.08 -27.44 -14.36
C GLY A 341 -6.67 -26.90 -14.05
N GLY A 342 -6.00 -27.44 -13.03
CA GLY A 342 -4.61 -27.06 -12.67
C GLY A 342 -4.46 -25.94 -11.62
N GLY A 343 -5.56 -25.38 -11.11
CA GLY A 343 -5.52 -24.40 -10.01
C GLY A 343 -4.70 -23.16 -10.34
N SER A 344 -3.83 -22.72 -9.43
CA SER A 344 -3.03 -21.50 -9.61
C SER A 344 -2.06 -21.56 -10.79
N MET A 345 -1.54 -22.75 -11.14
CA MET A 345 -0.59 -22.91 -12.24
C MET A 345 -1.19 -22.52 -13.60
N ARG A 346 -2.50 -22.76 -13.79
CA ARG A 346 -3.20 -22.33 -15.01
C ARG A 346 -3.14 -20.81 -15.15
N TRP A 347 -3.35 -20.07 -14.08
CA TRP A 347 -3.39 -18.61 -14.11
C TRP A 347 -2.01 -18.00 -14.33
N GLU A 348 -0.96 -18.64 -13.84
CA GLU A 348 0.42 -18.27 -14.17
C GLU A 348 0.72 -18.48 -15.66
N ALA A 349 0.25 -19.59 -16.24
CA ALA A 349 0.37 -19.84 -17.68
C ALA A 349 -0.40 -18.81 -18.51
N VAL A 350 -1.64 -18.47 -18.13
CA VAL A 350 -2.42 -17.41 -18.78
C VAL A 350 -1.69 -16.06 -18.68
N ALA A 351 -1.18 -15.72 -17.50
CA ALA A 351 -0.44 -14.48 -17.29
C ALA A 351 0.82 -14.41 -18.17
N SER A 352 1.53 -15.52 -18.32
CA SER A 352 2.69 -15.63 -19.20
C SER A 352 2.30 -15.49 -20.68
N GLN A 353 1.18 -16.08 -21.09
CA GLN A 353 0.72 -16.05 -22.48
C GLN A 353 0.18 -14.68 -22.90
N LEU A 354 -0.32 -13.91 -21.94
CA LEU A 354 -0.89 -12.57 -22.13
C LEU A 354 0.04 -11.47 -21.59
N SER A 355 1.35 -11.72 -21.49
CA SER A 355 2.30 -10.81 -20.86
C SER A 355 2.44 -9.45 -21.57
N ASP A 356 2.15 -9.42 -22.87
CA ASP A 356 2.11 -8.24 -23.74
C ASP A 356 0.74 -7.52 -23.75
N CYS A 357 -0.24 -8.07 -23.03
CA CYS A 357 -1.55 -7.46 -22.86
C CYS A 357 -1.57 -6.55 -21.63
N ARG A 358 -2.14 -5.35 -21.78
CA ARG A 358 -2.35 -4.43 -20.65
C ARG A 358 -3.61 -4.76 -19.87
N ALA A 359 -4.59 -5.34 -20.54
CA ALA A 359 -5.89 -5.65 -19.98
C ALA A 359 -6.47 -6.95 -20.55
N LEU A 360 -7.35 -7.57 -19.76
CA LEU A 360 -8.17 -8.71 -20.12
C LEU A 360 -9.64 -8.38 -19.83
N LEU A 361 -10.48 -8.43 -20.87
CA LEU A 361 -11.93 -8.22 -20.78
C LEU A 361 -12.64 -9.57 -20.73
N VAL A 362 -13.39 -9.81 -19.66
CA VAL A 362 -14.09 -11.07 -19.40
C VAL A 362 -15.52 -10.80 -18.95
N ASN A 363 -16.41 -11.79 -19.11
CA ASN A 363 -17.77 -11.69 -18.54
C ASN A 363 -17.82 -12.03 -17.04
N GLY A 364 -16.81 -12.76 -16.56
CA GLY A 364 -16.66 -13.07 -15.14
C GLY A 364 -15.31 -13.70 -14.83
N VAL A 365 -14.86 -13.51 -13.59
CA VAL A 365 -13.59 -14.03 -13.07
C VAL A 365 -13.69 -14.28 -11.57
N GLY A 366 -13.03 -15.34 -11.09
CA GLY A 366 -12.90 -15.63 -9.66
C GLY A 366 -11.78 -14.81 -8.99
N PRO A 367 -11.77 -14.68 -7.65
CA PRO A 367 -10.76 -13.88 -6.94
C PRO A 367 -9.31 -14.35 -7.14
N SER A 368 -9.09 -15.65 -7.31
CA SER A 368 -7.76 -16.23 -7.50
C SER A 368 -7.13 -15.87 -8.85
N PRO A 369 -7.77 -16.15 -10.00
CA PRO A 369 -7.24 -15.71 -11.31
C PRO A 369 -7.08 -14.20 -11.41
N GLU A 370 -8.04 -13.44 -10.87
CA GLU A 370 -7.98 -11.98 -10.89
C GLU A 370 -6.72 -11.46 -10.16
N LYS A 371 -6.40 -12.02 -8.99
CA LYS A 371 -5.19 -11.66 -8.25
C LYS A 371 -3.93 -11.95 -9.09
N VAL A 372 -3.80 -13.15 -9.65
CA VAL A 372 -2.60 -13.58 -10.39
C VAL A 372 -2.35 -12.68 -11.62
N LEU A 373 -3.40 -12.40 -12.39
CA LEU A 373 -3.30 -11.56 -13.59
C LEU A 373 -2.94 -10.11 -13.25
N LYS A 374 -3.59 -9.54 -12.21
CA LYS A 374 -3.27 -8.17 -11.75
C LYS A 374 -1.85 -8.04 -11.21
N THR A 375 -1.36 -9.04 -10.46
CA THR A 375 0.04 -9.08 -10.01
C THR A 375 1.01 -9.16 -11.20
N SER A 376 0.62 -9.83 -12.29
CA SER A 376 1.40 -9.93 -13.54
C SER A 376 1.31 -8.69 -14.44
N GLY A 377 0.59 -7.65 -14.00
CA GLY A 377 0.45 -6.37 -14.71
C GLY A 377 -0.73 -6.29 -15.69
N ILE A 378 -1.62 -7.27 -15.70
CA ILE A 378 -2.81 -7.31 -16.57
C ILE A 378 -4.02 -6.85 -15.77
N ASP A 379 -4.63 -5.72 -16.13
CA ASP A 379 -5.90 -5.30 -15.52
C ASP A 379 -7.04 -6.18 -16.03
N VAL A 380 -7.85 -6.72 -15.12
CA VAL A 380 -8.99 -7.57 -15.48
C VAL A 380 -10.28 -6.78 -15.28
N TYR A 381 -11.09 -6.71 -16.35
CA TYR A 381 -12.37 -6.00 -16.36
C TYR A 381 -13.49 -7.00 -16.59
N THR A 382 -14.50 -6.96 -15.71
CA THR A 382 -15.72 -7.76 -15.83
C THR A 382 -16.78 -6.93 -16.53
N LEU A 383 -16.99 -7.19 -17.83
CA LEU A 383 -17.86 -6.41 -18.71
C LEU A 383 -18.85 -7.34 -19.43
N ASP A 384 -19.98 -6.78 -19.84
CA ASP A 384 -20.98 -7.41 -20.69
C ASP A 384 -21.34 -6.42 -21.82
N GLY A 385 -21.16 -6.82 -23.08
CA GLY A 385 -21.37 -5.94 -24.23
C GLY A 385 -20.46 -6.25 -25.42
N VAL A 386 -20.42 -5.33 -26.38
CA VAL A 386 -19.67 -5.49 -27.64
C VAL A 386 -18.16 -5.33 -27.41
N ILE A 387 -17.37 -6.23 -27.99
CA ILE A 387 -15.90 -6.23 -27.82
C ILE A 387 -15.29 -4.89 -28.24
N GLU A 388 -15.70 -4.33 -29.38
CA GLU A 388 -15.13 -3.08 -29.91
C GLU A 388 -15.27 -1.91 -28.92
N GLU A 389 -16.41 -1.81 -28.23
CA GLU A 389 -16.67 -0.76 -27.24
C GLU A 389 -15.78 -0.95 -26.01
N GLY A 390 -15.70 -2.17 -25.50
CA GLY A 390 -14.86 -2.49 -24.34
C GLY A 390 -13.38 -2.24 -24.60
N VAL A 391 -12.86 -2.70 -25.76
CA VAL A 391 -11.47 -2.46 -26.12
C VAL A 391 -11.19 -0.97 -26.31
N SER A 392 -12.06 -0.24 -27.02
CA SER A 392 -11.92 1.21 -27.17
C SER A 392 -11.93 1.94 -25.84
N GLY A 393 -12.78 1.52 -24.90
CA GLY A 393 -12.84 2.08 -23.55
C GLY A 393 -11.50 1.98 -22.80
N ILE A 394 -10.78 0.86 -22.95
CA ILE A 394 -9.45 0.67 -22.35
C ILE A 394 -8.42 1.65 -22.91
N TYR A 395 -8.38 1.87 -24.23
CA TYR A 395 -7.37 2.77 -24.83
C TYR A 395 -7.72 4.25 -24.65
N THR A 396 -9.00 4.60 -24.69
CA THR A 396 -9.46 6.00 -24.65
C THR A 396 -9.77 6.50 -23.24
N GLY A 397 -9.87 5.61 -22.26
CA GLY A 397 -10.29 5.95 -20.90
C GLY A 397 -11.76 6.38 -20.80
N LYS A 398 -12.58 6.09 -21.82
CA LYS A 398 -14.03 6.34 -21.78
C LYS A 398 -14.68 5.52 -20.66
N ASP A 399 -15.71 6.10 -20.04
CA ASP A 399 -16.48 5.42 -19.01
C ASP A 399 -17.18 4.18 -19.59
N MET A 400 -16.90 3.01 -19.01
CA MET A 400 -17.50 1.72 -19.35
C MET A 400 -18.51 1.26 -18.29
N SER A 401 -19.01 2.17 -17.44
CA SER A 401 -19.97 1.86 -16.37
C SER A 401 -21.24 1.17 -16.89
N GLN A 402 -21.71 1.52 -18.09
CA GLN A 402 -22.88 0.90 -18.74
C GLN A 402 -22.64 -0.56 -19.16
N MET A 403 -21.38 -0.93 -19.41
CA MET A 403 -20.98 -2.32 -19.72
C MET A 403 -20.62 -3.10 -18.44
N SER A 404 -20.49 -2.41 -17.31
CA SER A 404 -20.09 -3.03 -16.06
C SER A 404 -21.26 -3.79 -15.47
N ARG A 405 -21.08 -5.09 -15.20
CA ARG A 405 -22.08 -5.85 -14.45
C ARG A 405 -22.11 -5.32 -13.01
N ILE A 406 -23.20 -4.66 -12.63
CA ILE A 406 -23.53 -4.52 -11.20
C ILE A 406 -23.66 -5.95 -10.70
N SER A 407 -22.75 -6.35 -9.82
CA SER A 407 -22.78 -7.65 -9.18
C SER A 407 -24.09 -7.77 -8.39
N GLN A 408 -25.12 -8.31 -9.02
CA GLN A 408 -26.28 -8.85 -8.32
C GLN A 408 -25.78 -10.09 -7.56
N MET A 409 -25.19 -9.85 -6.40
CA MET A 409 -25.05 -10.85 -5.36
C MET A 409 -26.44 -11.18 -4.83
N HIS A 410 -27.27 -11.92 -5.58
CA HIS A 410 -28.35 -12.73 -5.02
C HIS A 410 -28.82 -13.81 -6.01
N ALA A 411 -28.74 -15.06 -5.52
CA ALA A 411 -29.50 -16.23 -5.94
C ALA A 411 -29.31 -16.76 -7.38
N CYS A 412 -28.34 -17.65 -7.56
CA CYS A 412 -28.57 -18.89 -8.29
C CYS A 412 -27.83 -20.05 -7.62
N LYS A 413 -28.54 -20.69 -6.67
CA LYS A 413 -28.32 -22.10 -6.34
C LYS A 413 -28.93 -22.93 -7.47
N THR A 414 -28.24 -23.02 -8.61
CA THR A 414 -28.58 -24.00 -9.65
C THR A 414 -27.35 -24.29 -10.48
N SER A 415 -26.87 -25.53 -10.37
CA SER A 415 -25.85 -26.19 -11.18
C SER A 415 -24.52 -25.45 -11.39
N CYS A 416 -23.75 -25.29 -10.32
CA CYS A 416 -22.29 -25.25 -10.43
C CYS A 416 -21.79 -26.69 -10.28
N SER A 417 -21.30 -27.32 -11.35
CA SER A 417 -20.68 -28.65 -11.32
C SER A 417 -19.24 -28.62 -10.81
N GLY A 418 -18.98 -27.83 -9.76
CA GLY A 418 -17.66 -27.69 -9.14
C GLY A 418 -17.61 -28.45 -7.81
N THR A 419 -16.60 -29.30 -7.62
CA THR A 419 -16.38 -30.14 -6.43
C THR A 419 -15.95 -29.37 -5.17
N GLY A 420 -16.35 -28.11 -5.02
CA GLY A 420 -16.06 -27.32 -3.81
C GLY A 420 -14.58 -26.96 -3.60
N GLY A 421 -13.70 -27.25 -4.56
CA GLY A 421 -12.35 -26.69 -4.66
C GLY A 421 -12.32 -25.67 -5.79
N GLY A 422 -11.99 -24.42 -5.46
CA GLY A 422 -11.92 -23.23 -6.33
C GLY A 422 -12.00 -23.47 -7.85
N CYS A 423 -13.08 -22.96 -8.45
CA CYS A 423 -13.37 -22.80 -9.88
C CYS A 423 -12.83 -23.92 -10.79
N GLY A 424 -13.69 -24.90 -11.05
CA GLY A 424 -13.51 -25.89 -12.12
C GLY A 424 -13.39 -25.27 -13.50
#